data_AF-A0A8X6V377-F1
#
_entry.id   AF-A0A8X6V377-F1
#
_cell.length_a   1.000
_cell.length_b   1.000
_cell.length_c   1.000
_cell.angle_alpha   90.00
_cell.angle_beta   90.00
_cell.angle_gamma   90.00
#
_symmetry.space_group_name_H-M   'P 1'
#
loop_
_entity.id
_entity.type
_entity.pdbx_description
1 polymer ?
#
loop_
_entity_poly.entity_id
_entity_poly.type
_entity_poly.pdbx_seq_one_letter_code
_entity_poly.pdbx_strand_id
1 'polypeptide(L)'
;MPPRQNRNKFKQLTEFERGSIIGLREGGFSYHAIGACVQRNSSTVMRVWKQWTDEHLTTRKTGSGRRKVTSARDDRHLLRMTVNDRTASSRHLAAR
;
A
#
# COMPACT_ATOMS: atom_id res chain seq x y z
N MET A 1 -27.59 1.95 2.26
CA MET A 1 -26.15 1.86 1.90
C MET A 1 -25.32 2.21 3.13
N PRO A 2 -24.24 1.48 3.46
CA PRO A 2 -23.36 1.88 4.55
C PRO A 2 -22.67 3.21 4.22
N PRO A 3 -22.45 4.10 5.21
CA PRO A 3 -21.84 5.39 4.96
C PRO A 3 -20.41 5.20 4.45
N ARG A 4 -20.05 5.97 3.41
CA ARG A 4 -18.69 6.04 2.87
C ARG A 4 -17.77 6.50 4.00
N GLN A 5 -17.01 5.59 4.60
CA GLN A 5 -16.04 5.99 5.61
C GLN A 5 -15.07 6.98 5.00
N ASN A 6 -15.07 8.19 5.55
CA ASN A 6 -14.10 9.21 5.22
C ASN A 6 -12.76 8.67 5.73
N ARG A 7 -12.02 7.97 4.85
CA ARG A 7 -10.65 7.54 5.12
C ARG A 7 -9.88 8.83 5.38
N ASN A 8 -9.71 9.17 6.65
CA ASN A 8 -8.84 10.24 7.09
C ASN A 8 -7.56 10.10 6.26
N LYS A 9 -7.24 11.14 5.49
CA LYS A 9 -6.03 11.14 4.65
C LYS A 9 -4.84 11.12 5.60
N PHE A 10 -4.42 9.92 6.01
CA PHE A 10 -3.23 9.76 6.83
C PHE A 10 -2.07 10.37 6.04
N LYS A 11 -1.48 11.43 6.60
CA LYS A 11 -0.28 12.06 6.04
C LYS A 11 0.78 10.97 5.92
N GLN A 12 1.07 10.59 4.67
CA GLN A 12 2.08 9.57 4.39
C GLN A 12 3.44 10.10 4.84
N LEU A 13 4.31 9.18 5.26
CA LEU A 13 5.68 9.56 5.57
C LEU A 13 6.38 9.95 4.28
N THR A 14 7.08 11.07 4.32
CA THR A 14 7.99 11.46 3.24
C THR A 14 9.21 10.54 3.24
N GLU A 15 9.90 10.47 2.12
CA GLU A 15 11.16 9.72 2.03
C GLU A 15 12.22 10.26 2.99
N PHE A 16 12.25 11.59 3.16
CA PHE A 16 13.12 12.24 4.14
C PHE A 16 12.83 11.78 5.56
N GLU A 17 11.56 11.80 5.99
CA GLU A 17 11.18 11.33 7.34
C GLU A 17 11.55 9.86 7.57
N ARG A 18 11.42 9.01 6.54
CA ARG A 18 11.85 7.60 6.60
C ARG A 18 13.36 7.49 6.77
N GLY A 19 14.13 8.26 5.99
CA GLY A 19 15.59 8.32 6.12
C GLY A 19 16.03 8.81 7.50
N SER A 20 15.40 9.86 8.03
CA SER A 20 15.67 10.36 9.39
C SER A 20 15.38 9.30 10.46
N ILE A 21 14.29 8.55 10.34
CA ILE A 21 13.97 7.45 11.26
C ILE A 21 15.08 6.38 11.25
N ILE A 22 15.53 5.96 10.06
CA ILE A 22 16.57 4.94 9.91
C ILE A 22 17.89 5.44 10.50
N GLY A 23 18.35 6.64 10.11
CA GLY A 23 19.62 7.19 10.59
C GLY A 23 19.65 7.41 12.10
N LEU A 24 18.56 7.94 12.70
CA LEU A 24 18.48 8.06 14.15
C LEU A 24 18.45 6.69 14.85
N ARG A 25 17.84 5.68 14.22
CA ARG A 25 17.79 4.34 14.80
C ARG A 25 19.14 3.64 14.73
N GLU A 26 19.89 3.80 13.64
CA GLU A 26 21.28 3.36 13.51
C GLU A 26 22.19 4.07 14.52
N GLY A 27 21.92 5.34 14.81
CA GLY A 27 22.58 6.11 15.88
C GLY A 27 22.20 5.70 17.32
N GLY A 28 21.44 4.63 17.51
CA GLY A 28 21.14 4.07 18.84
C GLY A 28 19.97 4.72 19.58
N PHE A 29 19.23 5.66 18.97
CA PHE A 29 18.10 6.30 19.63
C PHE A 29 16.93 5.31 19.85
N SER A 30 16.16 5.55 20.91
CA SER A 30 14.96 4.77 21.22
C SER A 30 13.80 5.13 20.28
N TYR A 31 12.86 4.20 20.05
CA TYR A 31 11.70 4.45 19.19
C TYR A 31 10.85 5.63 19.65
N HIS A 32 10.76 5.85 20.97
CA HIS A 32 10.05 6.99 21.52
C HIS A 32 10.79 8.31 21.22
N ALA A 33 12.10 8.35 21.44
CA ALA A 33 12.89 9.56 21.17
C ALA A 33 12.81 9.96 19.69
N ILE A 34 12.94 8.98 18.79
CA ILE A 34 12.81 9.19 17.34
C ILE A 34 11.40 9.69 16.99
N GLY A 35 10.36 9.11 17.58
CA GLY A 35 8.98 9.54 17.37
C GLY A 35 8.74 10.99 17.79
N ALA A 36 9.35 11.42 18.90
CA ALA A 36 9.31 12.81 19.35
C ALA A 36 10.02 13.75 18.36
N CYS A 37 11.20 13.38 17.86
CA CYS A 37 11.95 14.18 16.88
C CYS A 37 11.22 14.33 15.54
N VAL A 38 10.66 13.24 15.01
CA VAL A 38 10.00 13.21 13.69
C VAL A 38 8.52 13.59 13.78
N GLN A 39 8.01 13.85 14.99
CA GLN A 39 6.59 14.11 15.27
C GLN A 39 5.68 13.00 14.70
N ARG A 40 6.06 11.75 14.99
CA ARG A 40 5.31 10.55 14.59
C ARG A 40 5.16 9.60 15.76
N ASN A 41 4.09 8.81 15.72
CA ASN A 41 3.87 7.76 16.72
C ASN A 41 5.02 6.74 16.68
N SER A 42 5.47 6.27 17.86
CA SER A 42 6.50 5.24 18.02
C SER A 42 6.21 3.94 17.25
N SER A 43 4.93 3.57 17.10
CA SER A 43 4.48 2.43 16.30
C SER A 43 4.83 2.60 14.82
N THR A 44 4.74 3.83 14.31
CA THR A 44 5.13 4.16 12.93
C THR A 44 6.64 4.03 12.74
N VAL A 45 7.41 4.53 13.71
CA VAL A 45 8.88 4.41 13.72
C VAL A 45 9.30 2.93 13.72
N MET A 46 8.70 2.13 14.60
CA MET A 46 8.94 0.68 14.67
C MET A 46 8.62 -0.01 13.35
N ARG A 47 7.50 0.34 12.70
CA ARG A 47 7.11 -0.24 11.40
C ARG A 47 8.11 0.10 10.30
N VAL A 48 8.58 1.35 10.24
CA VAL A 48 9.59 1.78 9.25
C VAL A 48 10.91 1.06 9.49
N TRP A 49 11.37 0.98 10.74
CA TRP A 49 12.59 0.26 11.09
C TRP A 49 12.50 -1.22 10.72
N LYS A 50 11.40 -1.89 11.05
CA LYS A 50 11.18 -3.29 10.69
C LYS A 50 11.17 -3.48 9.16
N GLN A 51 10.49 -2.59 8.43
CA GLN A 51 10.50 -2.64 6.96
C GLN A 51 11.93 -2.49 6.40
N TRP A 52 12.73 -1.59 6.98
CA TRP A 52 14.13 -1.41 6.61
C TRP A 52 14.99 -2.64 6.90
N THR A 53 14.86 -3.26 8.08
CA THR A 53 15.62 -4.46 8.43
C THR A 53 15.22 -5.69 7.63
N ASP A 54 13.95 -5.82 7.27
CA ASP A 54 13.43 -6.98 6.56
C ASP A 54 13.69 -6.90 5.04
N GLU A 55 13.61 -5.70 4.45
CA GLU A 55 13.65 -5.51 3.00
C GLU A 55 14.86 -4.72 2.48
N HIS A 56 15.62 -4.03 3.36
CA HIS A 56 16.63 -3.01 3.00
C HIS A 56 16.10 -1.94 2.03
N LEU A 57 14.79 -1.71 2.03
CA LEU A 57 14.13 -0.77 1.14
C LEU A 57 13.60 0.43 1.93
N THR A 58 14.05 1.63 1.54
CA THR A 58 13.55 2.89 2.10
C THR A 58 12.15 3.21 1.59
N THR A 59 11.79 2.70 0.41
CA THR A 59 10.51 2.95 -0.27
C THR A 59 9.61 1.71 -0.25
N ARG A 60 8.29 1.94 -0.40
CA ARG A 60 7.34 0.83 -0.52
C ARG A 60 7.52 0.16 -1.89
N LYS A 61 7.67 -1.17 -1.92
CA LYS A 61 7.70 -1.93 -3.17
C LYS A 61 6.44 -1.67 -4.01
N THR A 62 6.62 -1.06 -5.17
CA THR A 62 5.59 -0.86 -6.18
C THR A 62 5.08 -2.23 -6.63
N GLY A 63 3.76 -2.42 -6.64
CA GLY A 63 3.16 -3.72 -7.00
C GLY A 63 3.02 -4.73 -5.86
N SER A 64 3.20 -4.33 -4.59
CA SER A 64 2.88 -5.14 -3.39
C SER A 64 1.38 -5.45 -3.19
N GLY A 65 0.54 -5.22 -4.21
CA GLY A 65 -0.87 -5.57 -4.19
C GLY A 65 -1.10 -7.06 -4.46
N ARG A 66 -2.34 -7.50 -4.22
CA ARG A 66 -2.78 -8.86 -4.61
C ARG A 66 -2.47 -9.08 -6.09
N ARG A 67 -1.87 -10.23 -6.42
CA ARG A 67 -1.61 -10.62 -7.81
C ARG A 67 -2.91 -10.52 -8.61
N LYS A 68 -2.84 -9.95 -9.81
CA LYS A 68 -3.97 -9.93 -10.72
C LYS A 68 -4.34 -11.37 -11.07
N VAL A 69 -5.60 -11.73 -10.84
CA VAL A 69 -6.13 -13.07 -11.17
C VAL A 69 -6.41 -13.17 -12.67
N THR A 70 -6.88 -12.09 -13.28
CA THR A 70 -7.03 -11.97 -14.74
C THR A 70 -5.75 -11.52 -15.42
N SER A 71 -5.48 -12.08 -16.59
CA SER A 71 -4.47 -11.60 -17.52
C SER A 71 -4.98 -10.38 -18.31
N ALA A 72 -4.07 -9.65 -18.97
CA ALA A 72 -4.46 -8.57 -19.88
C ALA A 72 -5.37 -9.03 -21.04
N ARG A 73 -5.32 -10.33 -21.40
CA ARG A 73 -6.24 -10.91 -22.38
C ARG A 73 -7.64 -11.05 -21.80
N ASP A 74 -7.75 -11.53 -20.57
CA ASP A 74 -9.04 -11.70 -19.89
C ASP A 74 -9.69 -10.35 -19.63
N ASP A 75 -8.92 -9.34 -19.20
CA ASP A 75 -9.43 -7.98 -19.02
C ASP A 75 -9.99 -7.41 -20.34
N ARG A 76 -9.31 -7.60 -21.47
CA ARG A 76 -9.81 -7.18 -22.79
C ARG A 76 -11.05 -7.95 -23.22
N HIS A 77 -11.13 -9.23 -22.88
CA HIS A 77 -12.29 -10.06 -23.18
C HIS A 77 -13.52 -9.61 -22.38
N LEU A 78 -13.36 -9.39 -21.07
CA LEU A 78 -14.40 -8.84 -20.21
C LEU A 78 -14.90 -7.49 -20.72
N LEU A 79 -13.98 -6.59 -21.11
CA LEU A 79 -14.36 -5.29 -21.69
C LEU A 79 -15.19 -5.47 -22.97
N ARG A 80 -14.79 -6.35 -23.89
CA ARG A 80 -15.57 -6.62 -25.11
C ARG A 80 -16.94 -7.19 -24.82
N MET A 81 -17.04 -8.15 -23.90
CA MET A 81 -18.33 -8.74 -23.54
C MET A 81 -19.26 -7.70 -22.91
N THR A 82 -18.76 -6.87 -21.99
CA THR A 82 -19.61 -5.82 -21.38
C THR A 82 -20.05 -4.72 -22.37
N VAL A 83 -19.27 -4.48 -23.43
CA VAL A 83 -19.65 -3.54 -24.49
C VAL A 83 -20.71 -4.14 -25.41
N ASN A 84 -20.57 -5.42 -25.76
CA ASN A 84 -21.51 -6.12 -26.66
C ASN A 84 -22.82 -6.50 -25.95
N ASP A 85 -22.74 -6.89 -24.69
CA ASP A 85 -23.88 -7.25 -23.87
C ASP A 85 -23.73 -6.66 -22.46
N ARG A 86 -24.45 -5.56 -22.24
CA ARG A 86 -24.44 -4.82 -20.97
C ARG A 86 -25.22 -5.52 -19.85
N THR A 87 -26.04 -6.52 -20.15
CA THR A 87 -26.83 -7.27 -19.17
C THR A 87 -26.26 -8.67 -18.90
N ALA A 88 -25.16 -9.03 -19.55
CA ALA A 88 -24.43 -10.27 -19.32
C ALA A 88 -24.09 -10.46 -17.84
N SER A 89 -24.52 -11.59 -17.28
CA SER A 89 -24.24 -11.94 -15.88
C SER A 89 -22.76 -12.26 -15.66
N SER A 90 -22.26 -12.07 -14.43
CA SER A 90 -20.87 -12.39 -14.08
C SER A 90 -20.47 -13.85 -14.36
N ARG A 91 -21.42 -14.79 -14.20
CA ARG A 91 -21.21 -16.21 -14.57
C ARG A 91 -21.05 -16.39 -16.07
N HIS A 92 -21.80 -15.62 -16.86
CA HIS A 92 -21.70 -15.64 -18.31
C HIS A 92 -20.38 -15.01 -18.79
N LEU A 93 -19.92 -13.94 -18.13
CA LEU A 93 -18.62 -13.30 -18.39
C LEU A 93 -17.41 -14.14 -17.95
N ALA A 94 -17.60 -15.03 -16.98
CA ALA A 94 -16.56 -15.93 -16.48
C ALA A 94 -16.51 -17.29 -17.19
N ALA A 95 -17.54 -17.61 -17.99
CA ALA A 95 -17.55 -18.78 -18.85
C ALA A 95 -16.61 -18.51 -20.02
N ARG A 96 -15.50 -19.25 -20.06
CA ARG A 96 -14.40 -19.07 -21.00
C ARG A 96 -14.52 -20.02 -22.18
#